data_AF-A0A951Q3Y7-F1
#
_entry.id   AF-A0A951Q3Y7-F1
#
_cell.length_a   1.000
_cell.length_b   1.000
_cell.length_c   1.000
_cell.angle_alpha   90.00
_cell.angle_beta   90.00
_cell.angle_gamma   90.00
#
_symmetry.space_group_name_H-M   'P 1'
#
loop_
_entity.id
_entity.type
_entity.pdbx_description
1 polymer ?
#
loop_
_entity_poly.entity_id
_entity_poly.type
_entity_poly.pdbx_seq_one_letter_code
_entity_poly.pdbx_strand_id
1 'polypeptide(L)'
;MLTTRGGAFRDIEELDKAENCARQAIEYQPKSHHPYTLMGAICFERHQYLDGEYWFQEAIKRGANPRDMDYEIMRVVKNTKDENKRREVIEYLLKKDSQRYSWARNYLKKNKR
;
A
#
# COMPACT_ATOMS: atom_id res chain seq x y z
N MET A 1 -3.88 -9.91 -16.49
CA MET A 1 -4.91 -9.71 -15.44
C MET A 1 -4.99 -8.23 -15.12
N LEU A 2 -6.17 -7.70 -14.76
CA LEU A 2 -6.36 -6.27 -14.48
C LEU A 2 -5.50 -5.78 -13.29
N THR A 3 -5.25 -6.64 -12.30
CA THR A 3 -4.33 -6.38 -11.18
C THR A 3 -2.88 -6.20 -11.62
N THR A 4 -2.39 -7.00 -12.58
CA THR A 4 -1.05 -6.83 -13.16
C THR A 4 -0.92 -5.49 -13.89
N ARG A 5 -1.94 -5.11 -14.66
CA ARG A 5 -1.98 -3.80 -15.36
C ARG A 5 -2.04 -2.64 -14.36
N GLY A 6 -2.86 -2.77 -13.32
CA GLY A 6 -2.94 -1.78 -12.24
C GLY A 6 -1.64 -1.63 -11.47
N GLY A 7 -0.94 -2.74 -11.18
CA GLY A 7 0.40 -2.71 -10.59
C GLY A 7 1.42 -1.99 -11.47
N ALA A 8 1.38 -2.21 -12.79
CA ALA A 8 2.26 -1.50 -13.72
C ALA A 8 2.00 0.01 -13.74
N PHE A 9 0.72 0.45 -13.70
CA PHE A 9 0.38 1.87 -13.57
C PHE A 9 0.85 2.46 -12.24
N ARG A 10 0.71 1.71 -11.15
CA ARG A 10 1.20 2.11 -9.82
C ARG A 10 2.71 2.32 -9.84
N ASP A 11 3.46 1.42 -10.46
CA ASP A 11 4.92 1.50 -10.55
C ASP A 11 5.44 2.72 -11.32
N ILE A 12 4.62 3.30 -12.21
CA ILE A 12 4.93 4.56 -12.92
C ILE A 12 4.21 5.77 -12.32
N GLU A 13 3.71 5.67 -11.09
CA GLU A 13 3.03 6.75 -10.33
C GLU A 13 1.70 7.24 -10.96
N GLU A 14 1.13 6.49 -11.92
CA GLU A 14 -0.16 6.77 -12.56
C GLU A 14 -1.34 6.23 -11.73
N LEU A 15 -1.51 6.76 -10.53
CA LEU A 15 -2.37 6.17 -9.50
C LEU A 15 -3.86 6.15 -9.87
N ASP A 16 -4.35 7.11 -10.67
CA ASP A 16 -5.76 7.11 -11.13
C ASP A 16 -6.06 5.92 -12.05
N LYS A 17 -5.13 5.62 -12.96
CA LYS A 17 -5.23 4.47 -13.87
C LYS A 17 -5.08 3.16 -13.11
N ALA A 18 -4.20 3.13 -12.11
CA ALA A 18 -4.04 1.99 -11.21
C ALA A 18 -5.33 1.71 -10.43
N GLU A 19 -5.97 2.75 -9.90
CA GLU A 19 -7.23 2.65 -9.17
C GLU A 19 -8.37 2.16 -10.06
N ASN A 20 -8.49 2.70 -11.28
CA ASN A 20 -9.50 2.24 -12.24
C ASN A 20 -9.32 0.74 -12.53
N CYS A 21 -8.08 0.29 -12.77
CA CYS A 21 -7.78 -1.12 -12.96
C CYS A 21 -8.15 -1.97 -11.73
N ALA A 22 -7.89 -1.46 -10.51
CA ALA A 22 -8.26 -2.14 -9.27
C ALA A 22 -9.79 -2.25 -9.12
N ARG A 23 -10.55 -1.18 -9.38
CA ARG A 23 -12.03 -1.18 -9.34
C ARG A 23 -12.62 -2.17 -10.33
N GLN A 24 -12.17 -2.13 -11.58
CA GLN A 24 -12.58 -3.12 -12.59
C GLN A 24 -12.24 -4.54 -12.12
N ALA A 25 -11.03 -4.76 -11.59
CA ALA A 25 -10.62 -6.07 -11.10
C ALA A 25 -11.48 -6.57 -9.93
N ILE A 26 -11.95 -5.68 -9.04
CA ILE A 26 -12.91 -6.00 -7.97
C ILE A 26 -14.24 -6.45 -8.58
N GLU A 27 -14.75 -5.77 -9.60
CA GLU A 27 -16.00 -6.14 -10.28
C GLU A 27 -15.91 -7.52 -10.95
N TYR A 28 -14.80 -7.79 -11.67
CA TYR A 28 -14.61 -9.06 -12.37
C TYR A 28 -14.26 -10.22 -11.44
N GLN A 29 -13.54 -9.97 -10.35
CA GLN A 29 -13.03 -11.00 -9.44
C GLN A 29 -13.23 -10.62 -7.97
N PRO A 30 -14.50 -10.47 -7.51
CA PRO A 30 -14.80 -9.94 -6.18
C PRO A 30 -14.35 -10.85 -5.05
N LYS A 31 -14.14 -12.15 -5.32
CA LYS A 31 -13.66 -13.15 -4.36
C LYS A 31 -12.14 -13.22 -4.28
N SER A 32 -11.42 -12.63 -5.23
CA SER A 32 -9.96 -12.59 -5.22
C SER A 32 -9.49 -11.51 -4.26
N HIS A 33 -8.44 -11.78 -3.49
CA HIS A 33 -7.86 -10.80 -2.57
C HIS A 33 -6.94 -9.79 -3.29
N HIS A 34 -6.31 -10.18 -4.40
CA HIS A 34 -5.34 -9.36 -5.14
C HIS A 34 -5.81 -7.93 -5.50
N PRO A 35 -7.03 -7.71 -6.02
CA PRO A 35 -7.44 -6.35 -6.38
C PRO A 35 -7.68 -5.45 -5.15
N TYR A 36 -8.04 -6.03 -4.01
CA TYR A 36 -8.18 -5.32 -2.74
C TYR A 36 -6.80 -4.97 -2.15
N THR A 37 -5.82 -5.88 -2.24
CA THR A 37 -4.42 -5.60 -1.89
C THR A 37 -3.86 -4.45 -2.73
N LEU A 38 -4.11 -4.46 -4.04
CA LEU A 38 -3.69 -3.38 -4.94
C LEU A 38 -4.33 -2.04 -4.53
N MET A 39 -5.63 -2.02 -4.23
CA MET A 39 -6.33 -0.82 -3.78
C MET A 39 -5.76 -0.29 -2.47
N GLY A 40 -5.49 -1.16 -1.50
CA GLY A 40 -4.86 -0.78 -0.23
C GLY A 40 -3.52 -0.08 -0.43
N ALA A 41 -2.67 -0.63 -1.28
CA ALA A 41 -1.38 -0.04 -1.61
C ALA A 41 -1.51 1.32 -2.33
N ILE A 42 -2.45 1.47 -3.27
CA ILE A 42 -2.72 2.76 -3.96
C ILE A 42 -3.14 3.82 -2.94
N CYS A 43 -4.04 3.49 -2.01
CA CYS A 43 -4.47 4.41 -0.95
C CYS A 43 -3.28 4.83 -0.05
N PHE A 44 -2.39 3.91 0.29
CA PHE A 44 -1.17 4.25 1.06
C PHE A 44 -0.23 5.19 0.29
N GLU A 45 -0.05 4.98 -1.02
CA GLU A 45 0.73 5.90 -1.87
C GLU A 45 0.06 7.29 -1.98
N ARG A 46 -1.27 7.34 -1.86
CA ARG A 46 -2.08 8.57 -1.78
C ARG A 46 -2.18 9.19 -0.39
N HIS A 47 -1.54 8.61 0.63
CA HIS A 47 -1.62 9.06 2.03
C HIS A 47 -3.04 8.96 2.63
N GLN A 48 -3.89 8.13 2.02
CA GLN A 48 -5.24 7.81 2.45
C GLN A 48 -5.19 6.58 3.36
N TYR A 49 -4.55 6.71 4.53
CA TYR A 49 -4.19 5.54 5.33
C TYR A 49 -5.39 4.75 5.86
N LEU A 50 -6.45 5.44 6.28
CA LEU A 50 -7.68 4.78 6.77
C LEU A 50 -8.35 3.96 5.67
N ASP A 51 -8.45 4.51 4.46
CA ASP A 51 -9.00 3.80 3.30
C ASP A 51 -8.10 2.62 2.91
N GLY A 52 -6.78 2.82 2.91
CA GLY A 52 -5.82 1.76 2.62
C GLY A 52 -5.95 0.58 3.57
N GLU A 53 -6.15 0.85 4.86
CA GLU A 53 -6.40 -0.18 5.87
C GLU A 53 -7.72 -0.89 5.67
N TYR A 54 -8.79 -0.16 5.35
CA TYR A 54 -10.07 -0.76 5.00
C TYR A 54 -9.90 -1.75 3.83
N TRP A 55 -9.20 -1.35 2.77
CA TRP A 55 -8.96 -2.21 1.61
C TRP A 55 -8.09 -3.42 1.93
N PHE A 56 -7.07 -3.26 2.77
CA PHE A 56 -6.27 -4.39 3.24
C PHE A 56 -7.07 -5.35 4.12
N GLN A 57 -7.98 -4.86 4.96
CA GLN A 57 -8.90 -5.71 5.72
C GLN A 57 -9.84 -6.49 4.79
N GLU A 58 -10.37 -5.84 3.75
CA GLU A 58 -11.16 -6.52 2.72
C GLU A 58 -10.36 -7.59 1.97
N ALA A 59 -9.07 -7.34 1.71
CA ALA A 59 -8.17 -8.34 1.13
C ALA A 59 -7.98 -9.54 2.08
N ILE A 60 -7.77 -9.30 3.38
CA ILE A 60 -7.61 -10.36 4.40
C ILE A 60 -8.88 -11.20 4.51
N LYS A 61 -10.06 -10.58 4.50
CA LYS A 61 -11.36 -11.31 4.48
C LYS A 61 -11.49 -12.27 3.29
N ARG A 62 -10.75 -12.02 2.20
CA ARG A 62 -10.70 -12.84 0.97
C ARG A 62 -9.48 -13.75 0.88
N GLY A 63 -8.73 -13.89 1.97
CA GLY A 63 -7.62 -14.83 2.08
C GLY A 63 -6.23 -14.24 1.84
N ALA A 64 -6.07 -12.90 1.78
CA ALA A 64 -4.73 -12.31 1.79
C ALA A 64 -4.01 -12.63 3.11
N ASN A 65 -2.71 -12.89 3.04
CA ASN A 65 -1.90 -12.99 4.24
C ASN A 65 -1.65 -11.57 4.79
N PRO A 66 -1.85 -11.30 6.10
CA PRO A 66 -1.50 -10.02 6.69
C PRO A 66 -0.02 -9.61 6.48
N ARG A 67 0.87 -10.57 6.22
CA ARG A 67 2.27 -10.29 5.86
C ARG A 67 2.41 -9.67 4.47
N ASP A 68 1.52 -9.99 3.53
CA ASP A 68 1.53 -9.40 2.18
C ASP A 68 1.17 -7.91 2.25
N MET A 69 0.25 -7.54 3.15
CA MET A 69 -0.03 -6.14 3.46
C MET A 69 1.22 -5.43 3.99
N ASP A 70 1.92 -6.02 4.96
CA ASP A 70 3.14 -5.40 5.51
C ASP A 70 4.22 -5.22 4.44
N TYR A 71 4.32 -6.16 3.49
CA TYR A 71 5.23 -6.05 2.35
C TYR A 71 4.84 -4.90 1.42
N GLU A 72 3.56 -4.73 1.10
CA GLU A 72 3.09 -3.61 0.28
C GLU A 72 3.35 -2.26 0.98
N ILE A 73 3.05 -2.15 2.27
CA ILE A 73 3.34 -0.94 3.06
C ILE A 73 4.85 -0.65 3.08
N MET A 74 5.69 -1.67 3.25
CA MET A 74 7.15 -1.51 3.18
C MET A 74 7.61 -1.00 1.81
N ARG A 75 7.00 -1.50 0.73
CA ARG A 75 7.28 -1.04 -0.63
C ARG A 75 6.88 0.42 -0.82
N VAL A 76 5.74 0.85 -0.28
CA VAL A 76 5.34 2.28 -0.27
C VAL A 76 6.39 3.11 0.44
N VAL A 77 6.73 2.80 1.70
CA VAL A 77 7.74 3.55 2.48
C VAL A 77 9.09 3.62 1.77
N LYS A 78 9.51 2.52 1.12
CA LYS A 78 10.78 2.46 0.37
C LYS A 78 10.75 3.31 -0.90
N ASN A 79 9.62 3.34 -1.60
CA ASN A 79 9.48 4.01 -2.90
C ASN A 79 9.10 5.48 -2.79
N THR A 80 8.60 5.94 -1.63
CA THR A 80 8.31 7.36 -1.39
C THR A 80 9.61 8.19 -1.39
N LYS A 81 9.83 8.92 -2.49
CA LYS A 81 11.00 9.79 -2.69
C LYS A 81 10.97 11.02 -1.78
N ASP A 82 9.80 11.64 -1.64
CA ASP A 82 9.58 12.80 -0.78
C ASP A 82 9.77 12.42 0.69
N GLU A 83 10.71 13.08 1.37
CA GLU A 83 11.10 12.74 2.72
C GLU A 83 10.05 13.09 3.76
N ASN A 84 9.28 14.16 3.53
CA ASN A 84 8.22 14.58 4.44
C ASN A 84 7.07 13.60 4.38
N LYS A 85 6.66 13.23 3.17
CA LYS A 85 5.68 12.17 2.91
C LYS A 85 6.10 10.82 3.47
N ARG A 86 7.38 10.45 3.28
CA ARG A 86 7.95 9.22 3.84
C ARG A 86 7.94 9.25 5.37
N ARG A 87 8.26 10.39 5.98
CA ARG A 87 8.20 10.55 7.45
C ARG A 87 6.77 10.43 7.96
N GLU A 88 5.81 11.07 7.29
CA GLU A 88 4.39 11.03 7.63
C GLU A 88 3.86 9.58 7.69
N VAL A 89 4.10 8.79 6.65
CA VAL A 89 3.66 7.38 6.63
C VAL A 89 4.35 6.56 7.73
N ILE A 90 5.64 6.80 8.00
CA ILE A 90 6.35 6.10 9.08
C ILE A 90 5.78 6.46 10.45
N GLU A 91 5.51 7.74 10.71
CA GLU A 91 4.90 8.22 11.95
C GLU A 91 3.51 7.64 12.14
N TYR A 92 2.70 7.61 11.08
CA TYR A 92 1.39 6.96 11.08
C TYR A 92 1.48 5.49 11.50
N LEU A 93 2.38 4.73 10.85
CA LEU A 93 2.58 3.30 11.15
C LEU A 93 3.05 3.07 12.58
N LEU A 94 4.03 3.85 13.06
CA LEU A 94 4.57 3.71 14.42
C LEU A 94 3.56 4.12 15.49
N LYS A 95 2.71 5.10 15.22
CA LYS A 95 1.61 5.48 16.11
C LYS A 95 0.57 4.37 16.21
N LYS A 96 0.31 3.67 15.10
CA LYS A 96 -0.63 2.55 15.06
C LYS A 96 -0.11 1.32 15.81
N ASP A 97 1.09 0.87 15.48
CA ASP A 97 1.73 -0.28 16.13
C ASP A 97 3.26 -0.16 16.04
N SER A 98 3.84 0.41 17.09
CA SER A 98 5.28 0.66 17.16
C SER A 98 6.14 -0.60 17.15
N GLN A 99 5.57 -1.76 17.52
CA GLN A 99 6.30 -3.04 17.58
C GLN A 99 6.28 -3.72 16.21
N ARG A 100 5.11 -3.85 15.59
CA ARG A 100 4.92 -4.42 14.25
C ARG A 100 5.66 -3.61 13.18
N TYR A 101 5.56 -2.28 13.24
CA TYR A 101 6.17 -1.39 12.26
C TYR A 101 7.53 -0.83 12.67
N SER A 102 8.21 -1.48 13.63
CA SER A 102 9.55 -1.08 14.08
C SER A 102 10.57 -0.99 12.94
N TRP A 103 10.42 -1.82 11.89
CA TRP A 103 11.23 -1.78 10.68
C TRP A 103 11.18 -0.43 9.94
N ALA A 104 10.08 0.31 10.04
CA ALA A 104 9.87 1.57 9.35
C ALA A 104 10.85 2.66 9.83
N ARG A 105 11.32 2.57 11.08
CA ARG A 105 12.33 3.49 11.67
C ARG A 105 13.64 3.51 10.88
N ASN A 106 14.00 2.41 10.23
CA ASN A 106 15.23 2.33 9.43
C ASN A 106 15.20 3.26 8.21
N TYR A 107 14.01 3.68 7.77
CA TYR A 107 13.81 4.54 6.60
C TYR A 107 13.76 6.03 6.95
N LEU A 108 13.78 6.39 8.25
CA LEU A 108 13.95 7.77 8.72
C LEU A 108 15.41 8.26 8.60
N LYS A 109 16.39 7.34 8.64
CA LYS A 109 17.81 7.67 8.81
C LYS A 109 18.61 7.86 7.52
N LYS A 110 17.99 7.76 6.34
CA LYS A 110 18.71 8.00 5.08
C LYS A 110 18.76 9.50 4.79
N ASN A 111 19.77 10.16 5.36
CA ASN A 111 20.51 11.25 4.71
C ASN A 111 21.77 11.59 5.53
N LYS A 112 22.86 10.85 5.24
CA LYS A 112 24.24 11.34 5.21
C LYS A 112 25.04 10.38 4.32
N ARG A 113 25.10 10.67 3.03
CA ARG A 113 26.25 10.39 2.18
C ARG A 113 26.49 11.61 1.32
#